data_AF-A0A9X4AQ93-F1
#
_entry.id   AF-A0A9X4AQ93-F1
#
_cell.length_a   1.000
_cell.length_b   1.000
_cell.length_c   1.000
_cell.angle_alpha   90.00
_cell.angle_beta   90.00
_cell.angle_gamma   90.00
#
_symmetry.space_group_name_H-M   'P 1'
#
loop_
_entity.id
_entity.type
_entity.pdbx_description
1 polymer ?
#
loop_
_entity_poly.entity_id
_entity_poly.type
_entity_poly.pdbx_seq_one_letter_code
_entity_poly.pdbx_strand_id
1 'polypeptide(L)'
;MKKVLASWLLGCALVACRKSPPPPEDKPTTAPTASASQAAAPPEPPQPKVPTLVPEPFEATKGKSAELYVIDGAKIVTEGLHVGRIEGERVAWIGDIPDDNHDIGGNYIRLVTGYWPDGVDVYYSGKRGYGWRPTIVPLTGKGARRTFGDDEHGAWIQGTARVGASTIVAAQDPMTGRHFATLRGPARKFEPITAEKGGCKPEEVPKSRQEPVPPALPYNWIGATGAGTFMTVGMLCNREKALAAEVWDQGGKSRIVELSPLTKTPGVVPVVIPGKGDELWLSTTPVIHYEAGTFEALPPIGAPLGKLFVSPTGKLHALAGRGIFRFDAGHWTRVANLPHPMKFKAMGMDAEGTFWVGYAGPAKLRASNGEPSLDDCTMPFVYLGEVPPPEGAESTFQKAIEALATFPALAEISGVEYAEGGAQHFGVMVKSKAQGDAVVAHLRANLPDPYADRICFAPRNARLIELKKN
;
A
#
# COMPACT_ATOMS: atom_id res chain seq x y z
N MET A 1 19.73 53.07 26.12
CA MET A 1 20.76 53.38 27.14
C MET A 1 20.49 52.53 28.38
N LYS A 2 21.54 51.86 28.89
CA LYS A 2 21.74 51.22 30.22
C LYS A 2 20.73 50.11 30.62
N LYS A 3 21.12 48.80 30.65
CA LYS A 3 21.95 48.07 31.64
C LYS A 3 21.35 48.11 33.06
N VAL A 4 21.33 47.10 33.93
CA VAL A 4 21.78 45.69 34.08
C VAL A 4 21.26 45.28 35.47
N LEU A 5 20.89 44.00 35.71
CA LEU A 5 21.03 43.22 36.98
C LEU A 5 20.19 41.93 36.80
N ALA A 6 20.69 40.69 36.67
CA ALA A 6 21.77 39.89 37.28
C ALA A 6 21.29 38.96 38.43
N SER A 7 21.84 37.74 38.38
CA SER A 7 21.88 36.65 39.39
C SER A 7 20.66 35.74 39.52
N TRP A 8 20.73 34.48 39.06
CA TRP A 8 21.44 33.28 39.57
C TRP A 8 20.78 32.67 40.82
N LEU A 9 20.30 31.42 40.68
CA LEU A 9 20.31 30.43 41.75
C LEU A 9 20.42 29.01 41.17
N LEU A 10 21.57 28.41 41.46
CA LEU A 10 21.94 27.00 41.37
C LEU A 10 21.23 26.24 42.51
N GLY A 11 20.73 25.03 42.26
CA GLY A 11 20.08 24.19 43.29
C GLY A 11 20.30 22.69 43.06
N CYS A 12 21.40 22.21 43.61
CA CYS A 12 21.83 20.85 43.98
C CYS A 12 21.08 19.60 43.49
N ALA A 13 21.87 18.72 42.87
CA ALA A 13 21.65 17.28 42.79
C ALA A 13 21.70 16.61 44.17
N LEU A 14 20.79 15.66 44.42
CA LEU A 14 20.93 14.65 45.45
C LEU A 14 20.81 13.26 44.80
N VAL A 15 21.97 12.61 44.71
CA VAL A 15 22.15 11.19 44.43
C VAL A 15 21.76 10.42 45.68
N ALA A 16 20.74 9.58 45.60
CA ALA A 16 20.40 8.61 46.65
C ALA A 16 20.82 7.20 46.21
N CYS A 17 21.94 6.72 46.76
CA CYS A 17 22.38 5.34 46.70
C CYS A 17 21.36 4.42 47.38
N ARG A 18 20.77 3.46 46.64
CA ARG A 18 20.09 2.31 47.24
C ARG A 18 21.04 1.12 47.28
N LYS A 19 21.29 0.66 48.51
CA LYS A 19 22.05 -0.55 48.86
C LYS A 19 21.32 -1.80 48.35
N SER A 20 22.08 -2.70 47.73
CA SER A 20 21.66 -4.06 47.40
C SER A 20 21.38 -4.89 48.67
N PRO A 21 20.36 -5.77 48.66
CA PRO A 21 20.17 -6.75 49.73
C PRO A 21 21.20 -7.91 49.63
N PRO A 22 21.53 -8.54 50.76
CA PRO A 22 22.53 -9.61 50.82
C PRO A 22 22.02 -10.93 50.21
N PRO A 23 22.92 -11.83 49.78
CA PRO A 23 22.57 -13.12 49.21
C PRO A 23 22.04 -14.08 50.28
N PRO A 24 21.04 -14.92 49.98
CA PRO A 24 20.62 -15.97 50.89
C PRO A 24 21.62 -17.14 50.93
N GLU A 25 21.83 -17.64 52.15
CA GLU A 25 22.69 -18.76 52.54
C GLU A 25 22.36 -20.09 51.83
N ASP A 26 23.42 -20.82 51.50
CA ASP A 26 23.38 -22.24 51.15
C ASP A 26 22.91 -23.09 52.35
N LYS A 27 21.95 -23.99 52.08
CA LYS A 27 21.63 -25.12 52.96
C LYS A 27 21.48 -26.42 52.16
N PRO A 28 21.72 -27.58 52.81
CA PRO A 28 22.36 -28.73 52.18
C PRO A 28 21.42 -29.68 51.44
N THR A 29 22.04 -30.35 50.46
CA THR A 29 21.66 -31.59 49.77
C THR A 29 20.78 -32.53 50.59
N THR A 30 19.61 -32.82 50.04
CA THR A 30 18.91 -34.11 50.20
C THR A 30 18.24 -34.46 48.88
N ALA A 31 18.66 -35.57 48.27
CA ALA A 31 17.93 -36.19 47.17
C ALA A 31 16.67 -36.89 47.72
N PRO A 32 15.57 -36.83 46.97
CA PRO A 32 14.85 -38.07 46.73
C PRO A 32 14.43 -38.25 45.26
N THR A 33 14.60 -39.49 44.83
CA THR A 33 14.05 -40.11 43.63
C THR A 33 12.52 -40.01 43.63
N ALA A 34 11.92 -39.45 42.59
CA ALA A 34 10.53 -39.71 42.21
C ALA A 34 10.29 -39.31 40.74
N SER A 35 10.01 -40.32 39.90
CA SER A 35 9.45 -40.15 38.56
C SER A 35 8.12 -39.41 38.65
N ALA A 36 8.09 -38.13 38.26
CA ALA A 36 6.86 -37.42 37.97
C ALA A 36 6.51 -37.65 36.49
N SER A 37 5.42 -38.38 36.27
CA SER A 37 4.72 -38.48 34.99
C SER A 37 4.53 -37.06 34.43
N GLN A 38 5.07 -36.78 33.24
CA GLN A 38 4.71 -35.60 32.47
C GLN A 38 3.23 -35.70 32.13
N ALA A 39 2.38 -35.06 32.94
CA ALA A 39 1.03 -34.75 32.54
C ALA A 39 1.14 -33.90 31.27
N ALA A 40 0.62 -34.43 30.16
CA ALA A 40 0.54 -33.72 28.90
C ALA A 40 -0.10 -32.35 29.17
N ALA A 41 0.56 -31.29 28.71
CA ALA A 41 -0.01 -29.95 28.75
C ALA A 41 -1.43 -30.02 28.13
N PRO A 42 -2.44 -29.38 28.75
CA PRO A 42 -3.78 -29.37 28.20
C PRO A 42 -3.72 -28.89 26.75
N PRO A 43 -4.43 -29.55 25.82
CA PRO A 43 -4.39 -29.19 24.41
C PRO A 43 -4.75 -27.72 24.26
N GLU A 44 -3.87 -26.99 23.57
CA GLU A 44 -4.07 -25.58 23.25
C GLU A 44 -5.44 -25.42 22.57
N PRO A 45 -6.29 -24.49 23.00
CA PRO A 45 -7.61 -24.32 22.42
C PRO A 45 -7.49 -24.09 20.90
N PRO A 46 -8.36 -24.72 20.09
CA PRO A 46 -8.26 -24.61 18.63
C PRO A 46 -8.30 -23.14 18.23
N GLN A 47 -7.24 -22.68 17.58
CA GLN A 47 -7.19 -21.31 17.09
C GLN A 47 -8.38 -21.06 16.14
N PRO A 48 -9.07 -19.91 16.24
CA PRO A 48 -10.17 -19.59 15.35
C PRO A 48 -9.72 -19.69 13.89
N LYS A 49 -10.45 -20.49 13.09
CA LYS A 49 -10.13 -20.64 11.66
C LYS A 49 -10.31 -19.30 10.95
N VAL A 50 -9.24 -18.79 10.35
CA VAL A 50 -9.28 -17.58 9.51
C VAL A 50 -10.23 -17.82 8.34
N PRO A 51 -11.29 -17.00 8.15
CA PRO A 51 -12.30 -17.25 7.13
C PRO A 51 -11.77 -16.97 5.72
N THR A 52 -12.24 -17.72 4.72
CA THR A 52 -12.10 -17.33 3.31
C THR A 52 -13.26 -16.41 2.94
N LEU A 53 -12.95 -15.25 2.34
CA LEU A 53 -13.95 -14.35 1.81
C LEU A 53 -14.02 -14.39 0.28
N VAL A 54 -15.23 -14.32 -0.26
CA VAL A 54 -15.50 -14.26 -1.71
C VAL A 54 -16.28 -12.99 -2.05
N PRO A 55 -16.09 -12.42 -3.26
CA PRO A 55 -16.88 -11.27 -3.70
C PRO A 55 -18.34 -11.62 -3.96
N GLU A 56 -19.25 -10.92 -3.28
CA GLU A 56 -20.68 -10.85 -3.56
C GLU A 56 -20.94 -9.53 -4.31
N PRO A 57 -21.32 -9.57 -5.60
CA PRO A 57 -21.60 -8.37 -6.39
C PRO A 57 -22.65 -7.48 -5.72
N PHE A 58 -22.43 -6.17 -5.75
CA PHE A 58 -23.40 -5.22 -5.24
C PHE A 58 -24.58 -5.08 -6.22
N GLU A 59 -25.75 -5.58 -5.81
CA GLU A 59 -26.92 -5.73 -6.69
C GLU A 59 -27.34 -4.43 -7.40
N ALA A 60 -27.25 -3.27 -6.74
CA ALA A 60 -27.60 -1.98 -7.35
C ALA A 60 -26.71 -1.59 -8.56
N THR A 61 -25.58 -2.27 -8.73
CA THR A 61 -24.63 -2.06 -9.83
C THR A 61 -24.48 -3.27 -10.75
N LYS A 62 -25.31 -4.30 -10.57
CA LYS A 62 -25.22 -5.53 -11.34
C LYS A 62 -25.50 -5.29 -12.82
N GLY A 63 -24.65 -5.84 -13.68
CA GLY A 63 -24.74 -5.66 -15.13
C GLY A 63 -24.32 -4.28 -15.64
N LYS A 64 -23.84 -3.39 -14.76
CA LYS A 64 -23.36 -2.05 -15.11
C LYS A 64 -21.85 -2.00 -15.12
N SER A 65 -21.28 -1.12 -15.95
CA SER A 65 -19.85 -0.79 -15.91
C SER A 65 -19.57 0.20 -14.79
N ALA A 66 -19.71 -0.25 -13.54
CA ALA A 66 -19.50 0.56 -12.36
C ALA A 66 -18.08 0.39 -11.78
N GLU A 67 -17.49 1.45 -11.25
CA GLU A 67 -16.22 1.37 -10.51
C GLU A 67 -16.40 1.79 -9.04
N LEU A 68 -15.64 1.18 -8.15
CA LEU A 68 -15.61 1.51 -6.72
C LEU A 68 -14.39 2.36 -6.40
N TYR A 69 -14.60 3.43 -5.65
CA TYR A 69 -13.57 4.21 -4.96
C TYR A 69 -13.90 4.27 -3.47
N VAL A 70 -12.87 4.20 -2.62
CA VAL A 70 -13.03 4.33 -1.17
C VAL A 70 -12.34 5.61 -0.74
N ILE A 71 -13.10 6.49 -0.08
CA ILE A 71 -12.62 7.77 0.45
C ILE A 71 -12.92 7.82 1.94
N ASP A 72 -12.39 8.84 2.64
CA ASP A 72 -12.68 9.00 4.07
C ASP A 72 -14.19 9.17 4.31
N GLY A 73 -14.77 8.29 5.13
CA GLY A 73 -16.19 8.27 5.47
C GLY A 73 -17.16 7.78 4.40
N ALA A 74 -16.72 7.33 3.21
CA ALA A 74 -17.64 6.87 2.17
C ALA A 74 -17.08 5.85 1.17
N LYS A 75 -18.02 5.10 0.58
CA LYS A 75 -17.82 4.23 -0.57
C LYS A 75 -18.48 4.88 -1.78
N ILE A 76 -17.67 5.31 -2.73
CA ILE A 76 -18.13 6.02 -3.93
C ILE A 76 -18.18 5.05 -5.10
N VAL A 77 -19.23 5.17 -5.88
CA VAL A 77 -19.43 4.41 -7.12
C VAL A 77 -19.48 5.39 -8.27
N THR A 78 -18.87 5.02 -9.38
CA THR A 78 -19.02 5.72 -10.65
C THR A 78 -19.69 4.83 -11.68
N GLU A 79 -20.56 5.40 -12.50
CA GLU A 79 -21.15 4.76 -13.68
C GLU A 79 -20.98 5.73 -14.86
N GLY A 80 -19.97 5.48 -15.70
CA GLY A 80 -19.55 6.45 -16.71
C GLY A 80 -19.03 7.75 -16.06
N LEU A 81 -19.74 8.85 -16.24
CA LEU A 81 -19.44 10.17 -15.64
C LEU A 81 -20.34 10.52 -14.46
N HIS A 82 -21.27 9.62 -14.10
CA HIS A 82 -22.15 9.77 -12.94
C HIS A 82 -21.44 9.30 -11.68
N VAL A 83 -21.53 10.07 -10.60
CA VAL A 83 -20.87 9.77 -9.32
C VAL A 83 -21.90 9.67 -8.21
N GLY A 84 -21.86 8.58 -7.44
CA GLY A 84 -22.80 8.31 -6.35
C GLY A 84 -22.12 7.66 -5.15
N ARG A 85 -22.83 7.60 -4.03
CA ARG A 85 -22.38 6.94 -2.80
C ARG A 85 -23.21 5.70 -2.54
N ILE A 86 -22.59 4.64 -2.05
CA ILE A 86 -23.32 3.46 -1.55
C ILE A 86 -23.94 3.80 -0.19
N GLU A 87 -25.26 3.67 -0.09
CA GLU A 87 -26.05 3.85 1.12
C GLU A 87 -26.93 2.61 1.36
N GLY A 88 -26.50 1.74 2.27
CA GLY A 88 -27.15 0.43 2.45
C GLY A 88 -27.11 -0.38 1.15
N GLU A 89 -28.29 -0.70 0.62
CA GLU A 89 -28.45 -1.50 -0.61
C GLU A 89 -28.71 -0.66 -1.89
N ARG A 90 -28.52 0.66 -1.84
CA ARG A 90 -28.73 1.55 -3.00
C ARG A 90 -27.52 2.45 -3.27
N VAL A 91 -27.52 3.06 -4.45
CA VAL A 91 -26.61 4.18 -4.79
C VAL A 91 -27.39 5.49 -4.67
N ALA A 92 -26.89 6.40 -3.85
CA ALA A 92 -27.34 7.79 -3.79
C ALA A 92 -26.47 8.63 -4.73
N TRP A 93 -27.02 9.04 -5.87
CA TRP A 93 -26.29 9.85 -6.86
C TRP A 93 -26.01 11.25 -6.33
N ILE A 94 -24.75 11.68 -6.46
CA ILE A 94 -24.23 12.96 -5.95
C ILE A 94 -24.24 14.00 -7.07
N GLY A 95 -23.78 13.62 -8.27
CA GLY A 95 -23.69 14.52 -9.40
C GLY A 95 -22.89 13.95 -10.56
N ASP A 96 -22.68 14.79 -11.56
CA ASP A 96 -22.13 14.42 -12.86
C ASP A 96 -20.88 15.20 -13.21
N ILE A 97 -19.96 14.54 -13.91
CA ILE A 97 -18.80 15.17 -14.50
C ILE A 97 -19.15 15.66 -15.91
N PRO A 98 -18.84 16.91 -16.28
CA PRO A 98 -19.14 17.41 -17.61
C PRO A 98 -18.39 16.61 -18.67
N ASP A 99 -19.04 16.31 -19.79
CA ASP A 99 -18.41 15.68 -20.96
C ASP A 99 -17.93 16.72 -21.98
N ASP A 100 -17.06 17.62 -21.53
CA ASP A 100 -16.52 18.72 -22.34
C ASP A 100 -15.55 18.27 -23.45
N ASN A 101 -15.21 16.98 -23.51
CA ASN A 101 -14.31 16.39 -24.50
C ASN A 101 -15.01 15.43 -25.48
N HIS A 102 -16.34 15.52 -25.63
CA HIS A 102 -17.13 14.59 -26.46
C HIS A 102 -16.58 14.43 -27.90
N ASP A 103 -16.15 15.52 -28.53
CA ASP A 103 -15.58 15.53 -29.90
C ASP A 103 -14.29 14.71 -30.06
N ILE A 104 -13.55 14.48 -28.96
CA ILE A 104 -12.29 13.72 -28.94
C ILE A 104 -12.41 12.39 -28.18
N GLY A 105 -13.63 11.87 -28.05
CA GLY A 105 -13.93 10.57 -27.44
C GLY A 105 -14.45 10.63 -26.00
N GLY A 106 -14.68 11.83 -25.48
CA GLY A 106 -15.30 12.09 -24.18
C GLY A 106 -14.35 11.93 -22.99
N ASN A 107 -14.89 12.22 -21.80
CA ASN A 107 -14.20 12.13 -20.53
C ASN A 107 -14.32 10.75 -19.89
N TYR A 108 -13.38 10.44 -18.99
CA TYR A 108 -13.52 9.36 -18.04
C TYR A 108 -12.95 9.76 -16.68
N ILE A 109 -13.56 9.20 -15.62
CA ILE A 109 -13.10 9.40 -14.25
C ILE A 109 -11.87 8.52 -14.03
N ARG A 110 -10.77 9.14 -13.59
CA ARG A 110 -9.54 8.44 -13.22
C ARG A 110 -9.49 8.12 -11.73
N LEU A 111 -9.96 9.05 -10.90
CA LEU A 111 -9.89 8.94 -9.45
C LEU A 111 -11.03 9.72 -8.80
N VAL A 112 -11.62 9.14 -7.76
CA VAL A 112 -12.39 9.88 -6.75
C VAL A 112 -11.63 9.87 -5.43
N THR A 113 -11.50 11.03 -4.80
CA THR A 113 -10.70 11.26 -3.60
C THR A 113 -11.41 12.20 -2.63
N GLY A 114 -10.81 12.40 -1.46
CA GLY A 114 -11.25 13.35 -0.44
C GLY A 114 -12.02 12.70 0.71
N TYR A 115 -13.11 13.34 1.15
CA TYR A 115 -13.86 12.93 2.34
C TYR A 115 -15.35 13.26 2.23
N TRP A 116 -16.18 12.46 2.90
CA TRP A 116 -17.63 12.66 2.97
C TRP A 116 -18.03 13.52 4.18
N PRO A 117 -19.11 14.35 4.11
CA PRO A 117 -19.93 14.63 2.93
C PRO A 117 -19.41 15.76 2.03
N ASP A 118 -18.59 16.67 2.55
CA ASP A 118 -18.37 17.99 1.91
C ASP A 118 -17.08 18.09 1.07
N GLY A 119 -16.34 16.99 0.91
CA GLY A 119 -15.03 16.97 0.27
C GLY A 119 -14.89 15.89 -0.79
N VAL A 120 -15.95 15.56 -1.53
CA VAL A 120 -15.84 14.59 -2.64
C VAL A 120 -15.26 15.31 -3.85
N ASP A 121 -14.06 14.89 -4.26
CA ASP A 121 -13.30 15.47 -5.38
C ASP A 121 -13.09 14.42 -6.47
N VAL A 122 -13.34 14.81 -7.72
CA VAL A 122 -13.25 13.90 -8.86
C VAL A 122 -12.21 14.39 -9.85
N TYR A 123 -11.25 13.53 -10.15
CA TYR A 123 -10.27 13.71 -11.21
C TYR A 123 -10.73 12.95 -12.47
N TYR A 124 -10.88 13.68 -13.56
CA TYR A 124 -11.19 13.14 -14.87
C TYR A 124 -10.23 13.66 -15.96
N SER A 125 -10.21 12.96 -17.09
CA SER A 125 -9.44 13.34 -18.29
C SER A 125 -10.10 12.80 -19.57
N GLY A 126 -9.68 13.26 -20.75
CA GLY A 126 -10.13 12.71 -22.04
C GLY A 126 -9.69 11.26 -22.29
N LYS A 127 -10.55 10.43 -22.91
CA LYS A 127 -10.34 8.98 -23.12
C LYS A 127 -9.21 8.62 -24.09
N ARG A 128 -8.89 9.47 -25.08
CA ARG A 128 -8.05 9.10 -26.23
C ARG A 128 -6.60 9.59 -26.17
N GLY A 129 -6.12 10.08 -25.02
CA GLY A 129 -4.73 10.51 -24.86
C GLY A 129 -4.30 11.73 -25.69
N TYR A 130 -5.20 12.32 -26.48
CA TYR A 130 -5.05 13.64 -27.08
C TYR A 130 -5.70 14.67 -26.17
N GLY A 131 -4.99 15.74 -25.81
CA GLY A 131 -5.50 16.80 -24.93
C GLY A 131 -5.64 16.36 -23.46
N TRP A 132 -4.53 15.99 -22.81
CA TRP A 132 -4.55 15.72 -21.36
C TRP A 132 -4.75 17.05 -20.64
N ARG A 133 -6.01 17.41 -20.45
CA ARG A 133 -6.44 18.50 -19.57
C ARG A 133 -6.94 17.87 -18.28
N PRO A 134 -6.07 17.21 -17.47
CA PRO A 134 -6.51 16.59 -16.24
C PRO A 134 -7.21 17.65 -15.40
N THR A 135 -8.44 17.36 -15.06
CA THR A 135 -9.31 18.31 -14.36
C THR A 135 -9.75 17.66 -13.08
N ILE A 136 -9.63 18.41 -11.98
CA ILE A 136 -10.19 18.04 -10.70
C ILE A 136 -11.37 18.97 -10.39
N VAL A 137 -12.51 18.36 -10.05
CA VAL A 137 -13.75 19.06 -9.75
C VAL A 137 -14.28 18.65 -8.37
N PRO A 138 -14.50 19.63 -7.49
CA PRO A 138 -15.32 19.50 -6.28
C PRO A 138 -16.76 19.14 -6.61
N LEU A 139 -17.22 17.92 -6.28
CA LEU A 139 -18.63 17.54 -6.49
C LEU A 139 -19.52 17.92 -5.30
N THR A 140 -18.98 17.93 -4.09
CA THR A 140 -19.70 18.37 -2.89
C THR A 140 -18.99 19.52 -2.20
N GLY A 141 -19.68 20.25 -1.32
CA GLY A 141 -19.10 21.37 -0.55
C GLY A 141 -18.55 22.52 -1.40
N LYS A 142 -17.72 23.37 -0.79
CA LYS A 142 -17.09 24.52 -1.46
C LYS A 142 -15.70 24.17 -1.98
N GLY A 143 -15.42 24.48 -3.23
CA GLY A 143 -14.13 24.33 -3.87
C GLY A 143 -14.11 24.94 -5.28
N ALA A 144 -12.94 24.98 -5.90
CA ALA A 144 -12.78 25.45 -7.27
C ALA A 144 -12.47 24.30 -8.22
N ARG A 145 -13.12 24.26 -9.38
CA ARG A 145 -12.66 23.42 -10.50
C ARG A 145 -11.26 23.88 -10.91
N ARG A 146 -10.35 22.93 -11.15
CA ARG A 146 -8.99 23.21 -11.62
C ARG A 146 -8.63 22.28 -12.77
N THR A 147 -8.21 22.88 -13.87
CA THR A 147 -7.64 22.19 -15.04
C THR A 147 -6.14 22.46 -15.05
N PHE A 148 -5.34 21.45 -15.39
CA PHE A 148 -3.89 21.60 -15.58
C PHE A 148 -3.54 21.33 -17.04
N GLY A 149 -2.47 21.95 -17.56
CA GLY A 149 -2.05 21.77 -18.95
C GLY A 149 -3.03 22.35 -19.95
N ASP A 150 -3.36 23.65 -19.84
CA ASP A 150 -4.35 24.30 -20.70
C ASP A 150 -3.97 24.31 -22.20
N ASP A 151 -2.70 24.08 -22.53
CA ASP A 151 -2.11 24.24 -23.87
C ASP A 151 -1.73 22.90 -24.55
N GLU A 152 -2.49 21.82 -24.34
CA GLU A 152 -2.27 20.49 -24.95
C GLU A 152 -0.97 19.77 -24.55
N HIS A 153 -0.09 20.39 -23.76
CA HIS A 153 1.26 19.90 -23.47
C HIS A 153 1.34 18.69 -22.54
N GLY A 154 0.22 18.14 -22.09
CA GLY A 154 0.24 16.89 -21.32
C GLY A 154 0.53 17.11 -19.84
N ALA A 155 -0.46 17.50 -19.04
CA ALA A 155 -0.30 17.58 -17.59
C ALA A 155 -0.77 16.30 -16.89
N TRP A 156 -0.33 16.12 -15.64
CA TRP A 156 -0.75 15.02 -14.77
C TRP A 156 -1.02 15.52 -13.34
N ILE A 157 -2.10 15.03 -12.74
CA ILE A 157 -2.32 15.17 -11.30
C ILE A 157 -1.62 14.01 -10.60
N GLN A 158 -0.68 14.34 -9.71
CA GLN A 158 0.09 13.37 -8.92
C GLN A 158 -0.70 12.88 -7.70
N GLY A 159 -1.59 13.71 -7.17
CA GLY A 159 -2.47 13.33 -6.07
C GLY A 159 -3.12 14.53 -5.38
N THR A 160 -3.84 14.23 -4.30
CA THR A 160 -4.49 15.21 -3.43
C THR A 160 -4.18 14.93 -1.97
N ALA A 161 -4.03 15.96 -1.15
CA ALA A 161 -3.85 15.85 0.28
C ALA A 161 -4.72 16.86 1.04
N ARG A 162 -5.31 16.44 2.16
CA ARG A 162 -6.04 17.34 3.06
C ARG A 162 -5.11 17.87 4.14
N VAL A 163 -4.84 19.17 4.12
CA VAL A 163 -4.00 19.87 5.10
C VAL A 163 -4.89 20.79 5.92
N GLY A 164 -5.36 20.27 7.06
CA GLY A 164 -6.36 20.94 7.90
C GLY A 164 -7.67 21.19 7.13
N ALA A 165 -8.05 22.46 6.97
CA ALA A 165 -9.23 22.86 6.20
C ALA A 165 -9.00 22.97 4.68
N SER A 166 -7.76 22.78 4.22
CA SER A 166 -7.40 22.96 2.81
C SER A 166 -7.26 21.61 2.11
N THR A 167 -7.72 21.52 0.87
CA THR A 167 -7.35 20.40 -0.02
C THR A 167 -6.32 20.91 -1.01
N ILE A 168 -5.16 20.26 -1.03
CA ILE A 168 -4.04 20.57 -1.90
C ILE A 168 -4.00 19.52 -3.00
N VAL A 169 -3.83 19.96 -4.23
CA VAL A 169 -3.57 19.09 -5.37
C VAL A 169 -2.15 19.35 -5.85
N ALA A 170 -1.41 18.29 -6.13
CA ALA A 170 -0.11 18.39 -6.75
C ALA A 170 -0.22 17.95 -8.21
N ALA A 171 0.34 18.76 -9.09
CA ALA A 171 0.34 18.52 -10.51
C ALA A 171 1.74 18.66 -11.09
N GLN A 172 1.96 18.00 -12.22
CA GLN A 172 3.12 18.16 -13.06
C GLN A 172 2.65 18.61 -14.43
N ASP A 173 3.25 19.68 -14.93
CA ASP A 173 2.97 20.29 -16.21
C ASP A 173 4.30 20.53 -16.93
N PRO A 174 4.46 20.18 -18.22
CA PRO A 174 5.74 20.33 -18.91
C PRO A 174 6.22 21.78 -19.07
N MET A 175 5.35 22.77 -18.95
CA MET A 175 5.69 24.19 -19.07
C MET A 175 5.97 24.81 -17.72
N THR A 176 5.15 24.51 -16.71
CA THR A 176 5.27 25.12 -15.37
C THR A 176 5.98 24.22 -14.35
N GLY A 177 6.33 23.00 -14.73
CA GLY A 177 6.94 22.01 -13.87
C GLY A 177 5.98 21.45 -12.83
N ARG A 178 6.55 20.96 -11.73
CA ARG A 178 5.82 20.45 -10.57
C ARG A 178 5.34 21.59 -9.68
N HIS A 179 4.05 21.65 -9.39
CA HIS A 179 3.48 22.71 -8.56
C HIS A 179 2.27 22.23 -7.74
N PHE A 180 1.94 23.03 -6.72
CA PHE A 180 0.78 22.80 -5.85
C PHE A 180 -0.29 23.85 -6.08
N ALA A 181 -1.55 23.41 -6.05
CA ALA A 181 -2.70 24.31 -6.04
C ALA A 181 -3.61 24.00 -4.86
N THR A 182 -4.21 25.04 -4.28
CA THR A 182 -5.30 24.87 -3.31
C THR A 182 -6.61 24.67 -4.07
N LEU A 183 -7.23 23.52 -3.88
CA LEU A 183 -8.53 23.16 -4.45
C LEU A 183 -9.70 23.66 -3.59
N ARG A 184 -9.53 23.55 -2.27
CA ARG A 184 -10.54 23.89 -1.26
C ARG A 184 -9.90 24.59 -0.07
N GLY A 185 -10.68 25.39 0.64
CA GLY A 185 -10.26 26.05 1.88
C GLY A 185 -9.28 27.21 1.68
N PRO A 186 -8.65 27.67 2.77
CA PRO A 186 -7.67 28.76 2.73
C PRO A 186 -6.49 28.42 1.82
N ALA A 187 -6.00 29.42 1.07
CA ALA A 187 -4.83 29.24 0.22
C ALA A 187 -3.59 28.83 1.04
N ARG A 188 -2.91 27.77 0.62
CA ARG A 188 -1.63 27.32 1.17
C ARG A 188 -0.58 27.36 0.07
N LYS A 189 0.64 27.74 0.46
CA LYS A 189 1.82 27.71 -0.41
C LYS A 189 2.82 26.72 0.16
N PHE A 190 3.34 25.86 -0.70
CA PHE A 190 4.42 24.94 -0.38
C PHE A 190 5.51 25.19 -1.43
N GLU A 191 6.70 25.52 -0.97
CA GLU A 191 7.86 25.72 -1.82
C GLU A 191 8.78 24.51 -1.64
N PRO A 192 8.90 23.62 -2.63
CA PRO A 192 9.85 22.53 -2.59
C PRO A 192 11.28 23.00 -2.43
N ILE A 193 12.08 22.21 -1.71
CA ILE A 193 13.53 22.40 -1.67
C ILE A 193 14.10 22.28 -3.10
N THR A 194 14.84 23.29 -3.54
CA THR A 194 15.46 23.32 -4.87
C THR A 194 16.55 22.26 -4.99
N ALA A 195 16.85 21.80 -6.21
CA ALA A 195 17.90 20.82 -6.46
C ALA A 195 19.25 21.18 -5.81
N GLU A 196 19.68 22.44 -5.92
CA GLU A 196 20.91 22.94 -5.29
C GLU A 196 20.88 22.81 -3.77
N LYS A 197 19.80 23.27 -3.12
CA LYS A 197 19.64 23.19 -1.65
C LYS A 197 19.51 21.75 -1.16
N GLY A 198 18.99 20.86 -2.00
CA GLY A 198 18.92 19.42 -1.73
C GLY A 198 20.23 18.68 -1.97
N GLY A 199 21.30 19.36 -2.42
CA GLY A 199 22.61 18.76 -2.67
C GLY A 199 22.68 17.93 -3.95
N CYS A 200 21.77 18.15 -4.91
CA CYS A 200 21.78 17.44 -6.18
C CYS A 200 22.91 17.93 -7.08
N LYS A 201 23.55 17.01 -7.79
CA LYS A 201 24.58 17.35 -8.79
C LYS A 201 23.93 17.81 -10.11
N PRO A 202 24.59 18.67 -10.91
CA PRO A 202 24.04 19.15 -12.18
C PRO A 202 23.63 18.05 -13.18
N GLU A 203 24.29 16.89 -13.15
CA GLU A 203 23.97 15.73 -13.99
C GLU A 203 22.77 14.91 -13.49
N GLU A 204 22.38 15.05 -12.21
CA GLU A 204 21.24 14.38 -11.59
C GLU A 204 19.93 15.15 -11.81
N VAL A 205 20.03 16.40 -12.26
CA VAL A 205 18.91 17.29 -12.52
C VAL A 205 18.58 17.27 -14.01
N PRO A 206 17.34 16.90 -14.41
CA PRO A 206 16.91 16.92 -15.79
C PRO A 206 17.15 18.29 -16.41
N LYS A 207 17.91 18.32 -17.50
CA LYS A 207 18.16 19.55 -18.27
C LYS A 207 16.96 19.80 -19.19
N SER A 208 15.88 20.34 -18.63
CA SER A 208 14.82 20.91 -19.45
C SER A 208 15.20 22.34 -19.84
N ARG A 209 15.03 22.68 -21.13
CA ARG A 209 15.23 24.06 -21.62
C ARG A 209 14.03 24.96 -21.31
N GLN A 210 12.90 24.38 -20.93
CA GLN A 210 11.61 25.05 -20.80
C GLN A 210 11.07 25.03 -19.36
N GLU A 211 11.45 24.02 -18.56
CA GLU A 211 10.95 23.92 -17.19
C GLU A 211 11.76 24.81 -16.23
N PRO A 212 11.11 25.38 -15.19
CA PRO A 212 11.81 25.96 -14.05
C PRO A 212 12.74 24.92 -13.40
N VAL A 213 13.74 25.38 -12.65
CA VAL A 213 14.71 24.51 -11.95
C VAL A 213 13.93 23.45 -11.14
N PRO A 214 14.15 22.15 -11.39
CA PRO A 214 13.39 21.10 -10.72
C PRO A 214 13.58 21.14 -9.20
N PRO A 215 12.58 20.68 -8.43
CA PRO A 215 12.77 20.41 -7.02
C PRO A 215 13.84 19.32 -6.84
N ALA A 216 14.53 19.32 -5.70
CA ALA A 216 15.43 18.23 -5.31
C ALA A 216 14.69 16.90 -5.23
N LEU A 217 13.41 16.94 -4.82
CA LEU A 217 12.52 15.80 -4.78
C LEU A 217 11.45 15.92 -5.88
N PRO A 218 11.68 15.38 -7.08
CA PRO A 218 10.63 15.15 -8.07
C PRO A 218 9.63 14.15 -7.50
N TYR A 219 8.53 14.68 -6.97
CA TYR A 219 7.51 13.87 -6.31
C TYR A 219 6.57 13.21 -7.31
N ASN A 220 6.16 12.00 -6.95
CA ASN A 220 5.15 11.22 -7.64
C ASN A 220 3.91 10.99 -6.75
N TRP A 221 4.07 11.18 -5.44
CA TRP A 221 3.02 10.91 -4.46
C TRP A 221 2.96 12.01 -3.42
N ILE A 222 1.76 12.29 -2.93
CA ILE A 222 1.53 13.27 -1.89
C ILE A 222 0.55 12.74 -0.87
N GLY A 223 0.64 13.26 0.36
CA GLY A 223 -0.35 13.03 1.40
C GLY A 223 -0.17 14.02 2.54
N ALA A 224 -1.01 13.89 3.56
CA ALA A 224 -0.93 14.69 4.76
C ALA A 224 -1.47 13.92 5.95
N THR A 225 -0.97 14.25 7.15
CA THR A 225 -1.50 13.73 8.41
C THR A 225 -2.76 14.49 8.82
N GLY A 226 -3.56 13.92 9.72
CA GLY A 226 -4.70 14.61 10.33
C GLY A 226 -4.30 15.85 11.14
N ALA A 227 -3.06 15.91 11.63
CA ALA A 227 -2.48 17.07 12.29
C ALA A 227 -2.07 18.19 11.31
N GLY A 228 -2.05 17.94 10.00
CA GLY A 228 -1.72 18.95 9.00
C GLY A 228 -0.24 19.01 8.62
N THR A 229 0.55 17.99 8.95
CA THR A 229 1.85 17.77 8.31
C THR A 229 1.61 17.36 6.86
N PHE A 230 2.21 18.07 5.91
CA PHE A 230 2.10 17.77 4.49
C PHE A 230 3.37 17.06 4.02
N MET A 231 3.24 16.12 3.09
CA MET A 231 4.37 15.38 2.57
C MET A 231 4.25 15.10 1.08
N THR A 232 5.39 15.14 0.41
CA THR A 232 5.58 14.55 -0.91
C THR A 232 6.62 13.45 -0.85
N VAL A 233 6.48 12.45 -1.72
CA VAL A 233 7.38 11.30 -1.80
C VAL A 233 7.81 11.11 -3.25
N GLY A 234 9.10 10.84 -3.46
CA GLY A 234 9.69 10.71 -4.78
C GLY A 234 11.15 10.24 -4.72
N MET A 235 11.86 10.41 -5.83
CA MET A 235 13.26 9.97 -5.96
C MET A 235 14.19 11.16 -5.84
N LEU A 236 14.96 11.24 -4.75
CA LEU A 236 15.87 12.34 -4.47
C LEU A 236 16.91 12.49 -5.58
N CYS A 237 16.94 13.67 -6.20
CA CYS A 237 17.81 14.00 -7.32
C CYS A 237 17.64 13.04 -8.52
N ASN A 238 16.42 12.53 -8.76
CA ASN A 238 16.11 11.51 -9.79
C ASN A 238 16.98 10.24 -9.72
N ARG A 239 17.62 9.95 -8.59
CA ARG A 239 18.42 8.74 -8.44
C ARG A 239 17.47 7.55 -8.20
N GLU A 240 17.53 6.54 -9.06
CA GLU A 240 16.61 5.38 -9.10
C GLU A 240 16.49 4.60 -7.77
N LYS A 241 17.43 4.76 -6.84
CA LYS A 241 17.43 4.07 -5.54
C LYS A 241 17.46 5.02 -4.34
N ALA A 242 17.14 6.30 -4.55
CA ALA A 242 17.14 7.31 -3.51
C ALA A 242 15.70 7.74 -3.15
N LEU A 243 14.85 6.79 -2.73
CA LEU A 243 13.51 7.13 -2.24
C LEU A 243 13.65 8.10 -1.05
N ALA A 244 12.88 9.19 -1.09
CA ALA A 244 12.87 10.19 -0.04
C ALA A 244 11.48 10.84 0.09
N ALA A 245 11.27 11.48 1.23
CA ALA A 245 10.11 12.30 1.52
C ALA A 245 10.53 13.75 1.78
N GLU A 246 9.81 14.72 1.23
CA GLU A 246 9.87 16.11 1.68
C GLU A 246 8.67 16.35 2.60
N VAL A 247 8.96 16.75 3.84
CA VAL A 247 7.96 16.89 4.91
C VAL A 247 7.87 18.35 5.31
N TRP A 248 6.69 18.94 5.19
CA TRP A 248 6.37 20.28 5.69
C TRP A 248 5.65 20.18 7.02
N ASP A 249 6.20 20.82 8.05
CA ASP A 249 5.53 20.96 9.34
C ASP A 249 4.31 21.90 9.26
N GLN A 250 3.54 21.97 10.34
CA GLN A 250 2.37 22.86 10.44
C GLN A 250 2.73 24.36 10.24
N GLY A 251 3.98 24.73 10.50
CA GLY A 251 4.52 26.07 10.29
C GLY A 251 4.98 26.34 8.85
N GLY A 252 4.93 25.33 7.97
CA GLY A 252 5.32 25.41 6.57
C GLY A 252 6.82 25.25 6.31
N LYS A 253 7.63 24.89 7.32
CA LYS A 253 9.05 24.58 7.09
C LYS A 253 9.18 23.17 6.54
N SER A 254 9.95 23.00 5.47
CA SER A 254 10.26 21.68 4.91
C SER A 254 11.64 21.14 5.26
N ARG A 255 11.74 19.82 5.21
CA ARG A 255 13.00 19.07 5.20
C ARG A 255 12.85 17.82 4.34
N ILE A 256 13.95 17.38 3.74
CA ILE A 256 14.04 16.09 3.04
C ILE A 256 14.50 15.02 4.03
N VAL A 257 13.87 13.85 3.96
CA VAL A 257 14.22 12.65 4.72
C VAL A 257 14.43 11.50 3.74
N GLU A 258 15.62 10.91 3.75
CA GLU A 258 15.90 9.74 2.93
C GLU A 258 15.19 8.50 3.52
N LEU A 259 14.43 7.79 2.67
CA LEU A 259 13.66 6.60 3.02
C LEU A 259 14.31 5.30 2.52
N SER A 260 15.33 5.41 1.67
CA SER A 260 16.09 4.28 1.12
C SER A 260 16.71 3.34 2.17
N PRO A 261 17.08 3.80 3.38
CA PRO A 261 17.48 2.89 4.46
C PRO A 261 16.35 1.99 4.97
N LEU A 262 15.09 2.39 4.79
CA LEU A 262 13.89 1.69 5.28
C LEU A 262 13.26 0.78 4.22
N THR A 263 13.44 1.08 2.93
CA THR A 263 12.94 0.26 1.83
C THR A 263 13.80 0.37 0.58
N LYS A 264 13.95 -0.76 -0.12
CA LYS A 264 14.57 -0.81 -1.46
C LYS A 264 13.52 -0.89 -2.58
N THR A 265 12.25 -1.02 -2.21
CA THR A 265 11.16 -1.32 -3.15
C THR A 265 10.03 -0.33 -2.88
N PRO A 266 10.05 0.84 -3.55
CA PRO A 266 8.98 1.83 -3.37
C PRO A 266 7.59 1.30 -3.75
N GLY A 267 7.50 0.17 -4.46
CA GLY A 267 6.26 -0.29 -5.08
C GLY A 267 6.04 0.45 -6.40
N VAL A 268 5.19 -0.11 -7.27
CA VAL A 268 4.90 0.48 -8.59
C VAL A 268 4.16 1.81 -8.44
N VAL A 269 3.25 1.90 -7.46
CA VAL A 269 2.47 3.11 -7.15
C VAL A 269 2.22 3.20 -5.63
N PRO A 270 3.21 3.62 -4.83
CA PRO A 270 2.99 3.85 -3.41
C PRO A 270 1.90 4.91 -3.18
N VAL A 271 1.06 4.65 -2.19
CA VAL A 271 -0.02 5.51 -1.74
C VAL A 271 0.37 6.04 -0.36
N VAL A 272 0.11 7.33 -0.12
CA VAL A 272 0.24 7.93 1.20
C VAL A 272 -1.13 7.89 1.88
N ILE A 273 -1.22 7.23 3.03
CA ILE A 273 -2.49 6.95 3.71
C ILE A 273 -2.48 7.64 5.08
N PRO A 274 -3.39 8.57 5.36
CA PRO A 274 -3.44 9.22 6.66
C PRO A 274 -3.83 8.24 7.77
N GLY A 275 -3.13 8.32 8.91
CA GLY A 275 -3.56 7.71 10.17
C GLY A 275 -4.21 8.75 11.09
N LYS A 276 -4.19 8.50 12.39
CA LYS A 276 -4.74 9.39 13.42
C LYS A 276 -3.70 10.42 13.86
N GLY A 277 -4.12 11.68 13.96
CA GLY A 277 -3.23 12.74 14.45
C GLY A 277 -2.08 12.98 13.46
N ASP A 278 -0.83 12.88 13.91
CA ASP A 278 0.36 13.07 13.07
C ASP A 278 0.94 11.75 12.53
N GLU A 279 0.07 10.79 12.25
CA GLU A 279 0.36 9.50 11.60
C GLU A 279 0.10 9.55 10.09
N LEU A 280 0.93 8.87 9.30
CA LEU A 280 0.61 8.44 7.93
C LEU A 280 1.45 7.25 7.50
N TRP A 281 0.91 6.40 6.62
CA TRP A 281 1.55 5.18 6.09
C TRP A 281 1.92 5.35 4.63
N LEU A 282 3.05 4.77 4.23
CA LEU A 282 3.47 4.64 2.84
C LEU A 282 3.35 3.18 2.40
N SER A 283 2.63 2.91 1.31
CA SER A 283 2.47 1.56 0.78
C SER A 283 3.70 1.06 0.01
N THR A 284 4.83 0.98 0.71
CA THR A 284 6.10 0.40 0.27
C THR A 284 6.24 -1.05 0.76
N THR A 285 7.31 -1.75 0.39
CA THR A 285 7.66 -3.06 0.96
C THR A 285 9.04 -3.00 1.63
N PRO A 286 9.15 -3.10 2.97
CA PRO A 286 8.04 -3.10 3.95
C PRO A 286 7.27 -1.78 3.95
N VAL A 287 6.08 -1.76 4.57
CA VAL A 287 5.29 -0.53 4.78
C VAL A 287 6.10 0.42 5.65
N ILE A 288 6.21 1.69 5.24
CA ILE A 288 6.85 2.72 6.06
C ILE A 288 5.78 3.45 6.88
N HIS A 289 6.05 3.58 8.16
CA HIS A 289 5.26 4.27 9.16
C HIS A 289 5.90 5.64 9.44
N TYR A 290 5.15 6.73 9.29
CA TYR A 290 5.50 8.04 9.81
C TYR A 290 4.66 8.38 11.05
N GLU A 291 5.32 8.75 12.15
CA GLU A 291 4.66 9.28 13.35
C GLU A 291 5.50 10.39 13.96
N ALA A 292 4.87 11.55 14.21
CA ALA A 292 5.45 12.66 14.97
C ALA A 292 6.88 13.04 14.54
N GLY A 293 7.11 13.12 13.22
CA GLY A 293 8.40 13.50 12.64
C GLY A 293 9.40 12.36 12.39
N THR A 294 9.08 11.11 12.74
CA THR A 294 9.97 9.97 12.57
C THR A 294 9.41 8.99 11.54
N PHE A 295 10.29 8.39 10.74
CA PHE A 295 9.94 7.28 9.86
C PHE A 295 10.54 5.97 10.37
N GLU A 296 9.77 4.91 10.33
CA GLU A 296 10.21 3.55 10.62
C GLU A 296 9.64 2.56 9.61
N ALA A 297 10.30 1.43 9.42
CA ALA A 297 9.77 0.33 8.64
C ALA A 297 8.94 -0.59 9.54
N LEU A 298 7.71 -0.89 9.15
CA LEU A 298 6.91 -1.92 9.80
C LEU A 298 7.53 -3.31 9.52
N PRO A 299 7.27 -4.32 10.38
CA PRO A 299 7.70 -5.68 10.10
C PRO A 299 7.13 -6.17 8.75
N PRO A 300 7.84 -7.08 8.06
CA PRO A 300 7.38 -7.62 6.79
C PRO A 300 6.08 -8.42 6.99
N ILE A 301 5.16 -8.31 6.01
CA ILE A 301 3.90 -9.07 6.00
C ILE A 301 4.13 -10.55 5.63
N GLY A 302 5.25 -10.85 4.96
CA GLY A 302 5.57 -12.19 4.44
C GLY A 302 4.90 -12.54 3.11
N ALA A 303 4.28 -11.56 2.44
CA ALA A 303 3.70 -11.69 1.11
C ALA A 303 3.77 -10.35 0.34
N PRO A 304 3.77 -10.35 -1.01
CA PRO A 304 3.74 -9.13 -1.81
C PRO A 304 2.53 -8.26 -1.46
N LEU A 305 2.80 -7.01 -1.09
CA LEU A 305 1.78 -6.01 -0.78
C LEU A 305 1.02 -5.61 -2.06
N GLY A 306 -0.30 -5.76 -2.06
CA GLY A 306 -1.18 -5.38 -3.16
C GLY A 306 -1.99 -4.11 -2.87
N LYS A 307 -2.59 -4.00 -1.69
CA LYS A 307 -3.33 -2.80 -1.25
C LYS A 307 -3.07 -2.53 0.23
N LEU A 308 -3.14 -1.26 0.61
CA LEU A 308 -3.05 -0.80 1.98
C LEU A 308 -4.20 0.19 2.21
N PHE A 309 -4.89 0.11 3.34
CA PHE A 309 -5.97 1.04 3.69
C PHE A 309 -6.18 1.09 5.21
N VAL A 310 -6.79 2.18 5.69
CA VAL A 310 -7.19 2.33 7.09
C VAL A 310 -8.70 2.14 7.18
N SER A 311 -9.14 1.27 8.10
CA SER A 311 -10.56 1.06 8.39
C SER A 311 -11.17 2.25 9.16
N PRO A 312 -12.51 2.39 9.21
CA PRO A 312 -13.16 3.46 9.96
C PRO A 312 -12.81 3.51 11.46
N THR A 313 -12.33 2.40 12.03
CA THR A 313 -11.87 2.33 13.42
C THR A 313 -10.39 2.74 13.59
N GLY A 314 -9.74 3.23 12.53
CA GLY A 314 -8.33 3.64 12.54
C GLY A 314 -7.34 2.49 12.42
N LYS A 315 -7.80 1.25 12.18
CA LYS A 315 -6.91 0.09 12.04
C LYS A 315 -6.36 -0.04 10.61
N LEU A 316 -5.05 -0.17 10.50
CA LEU A 316 -4.36 -0.43 9.25
C LEU A 316 -4.59 -1.86 8.77
N HIS A 317 -4.97 -2.00 7.52
CA HIS A 317 -5.16 -3.27 6.83
C HIS A 317 -4.37 -3.32 5.54
N ALA A 318 -3.88 -4.52 5.21
CA ALA A 318 -3.16 -4.80 3.98
C ALA A 318 -3.78 -6.00 3.27
N LEU A 319 -3.96 -5.88 1.95
CA LEU A 319 -4.08 -7.02 1.06
C LEU A 319 -2.67 -7.41 0.64
N ALA A 320 -2.22 -8.60 1.01
CA ALA A 320 -0.91 -9.12 0.60
C ALA A 320 -1.03 -10.59 0.18
N GLY A 321 -0.57 -10.92 -1.04
CA GLY A 321 -0.86 -12.20 -1.67
C GLY A 321 -2.37 -12.52 -1.63
N ARG A 322 -2.75 -13.63 -0.98
CA ARG A 322 -4.15 -14.07 -0.77
C ARG A 322 -4.68 -13.77 0.63
N GLY A 323 -3.98 -12.97 1.40
CA GLY A 323 -4.36 -12.65 2.78
C GLY A 323 -4.83 -11.20 2.89
N ILE A 324 -5.86 -11.00 3.69
CA ILE A 324 -6.13 -9.70 4.29
C ILE A 324 -5.52 -9.73 5.68
N PHE A 325 -4.62 -8.79 5.95
CA PHE A 325 -3.90 -8.65 7.20
C PHE A 325 -4.33 -7.37 7.89
N ARG A 326 -4.34 -7.39 9.22
CA ARG A 326 -4.54 -6.22 10.08
C ARG A 326 -3.27 -6.01 10.89
N PHE A 327 -2.82 -4.78 10.99
CA PHE A 327 -1.67 -4.43 11.83
C PHE A 327 -2.15 -4.01 13.22
N ASP A 328 -1.71 -4.73 14.25
CA ASP A 328 -1.98 -4.40 15.65
C ASP A 328 -0.74 -4.71 16.48
N ALA A 329 -0.47 -3.88 17.50
CA ALA A 329 0.57 -4.15 18.50
C ALA A 329 1.91 -4.61 17.89
N GLY A 330 2.35 -3.93 16.82
CA GLY A 330 3.64 -4.20 16.19
C GLY A 330 3.70 -5.46 15.32
N HIS A 331 2.59 -6.11 14.98
CA HIS A 331 2.60 -7.30 14.13
C HIS A 331 1.41 -7.36 13.16
N TRP A 332 1.59 -8.12 12.08
CA TRP A 332 0.54 -8.40 11.09
C TRP A 332 -0.21 -9.67 11.45
N THR A 333 -1.52 -9.57 11.65
CA THR A 333 -2.40 -10.73 11.85
C THR A 333 -3.25 -10.95 10.61
N ARG A 334 -3.26 -12.17 10.07
CA ARG A 334 -4.17 -12.51 8.98
C ARG A 334 -5.60 -12.59 9.51
N VAL A 335 -6.49 -11.78 8.95
CA VAL A 335 -7.91 -11.71 9.35
C VAL A 335 -8.84 -12.35 8.33
N ALA A 336 -8.38 -12.55 7.10
CA ALA A 336 -9.12 -13.30 6.08
C ALA A 336 -8.19 -13.92 5.02
N ASN A 337 -8.71 -14.95 4.35
CA ASN A 337 -8.18 -15.53 3.12
C ASN A 337 -9.01 -15.09 1.92
N LEU A 338 -8.41 -15.16 0.74
CA LEU A 338 -9.02 -14.89 -0.55
C LEU A 338 -8.73 -16.05 -1.50
N PRO A 339 -9.68 -16.51 -2.33
CA PRO A 339 -9.39 -17.43 -3.41
C PRO A 339 -8.37 -16.86 -4.40
N HIS A 340 -7.69 -17.78 -5.08
CA HIS A 340 -6.82 -17.47 -6.21
C HIS A 340 -7.61 -17.58 -7.53
N PRO A 341 -7.40 -16.69 -8.52
CA PRO A 341 -6.75 -15.38 -8.43
C PRO A 341 -7.76 -14.30 -7.99
N MET A 342 -7.34 -13.32 -7.19
CA MET A 342 -8.13 -12.09 -7.01
C MET A 342 -7.25 -10.86 -7.02
N LYS A 343 -7.51 -9.96 -7.96
CA LYS A 343 -6.94 -8.63 -8.06
C LYS A 343 -8.08 -7.61 -7.91
N PHE A 344 -7.91 -6.63 -7.03
CA PHE A 344 -8.91 -5.58 -6.81
C PHE A 344 -8.37 -4.22 -7.21
N LYS A 345 -9.19 -3.43 -7.92
CA LYS A 345 -8.87 -2.03 -8.26
C LYS A 345 -8.87 -1.14 -7.02
N ALA A 346 -9.89 -1.31 -6.18
CA ALA A 346 -10.06 -0.61 -4.90
C ALA A 346 -10.40 -1.60 -3.79
N MET A 347 -10.07 -1.23 -2.55
CA MET A 347 -10.43 -2.00 -1.37
C MET A 347 -10.60 -1.05 -0.18
N GLY A 348 -11.58 -1.33 0.67
CA GLY A 348 -11.81 -0.62 1.92
C GLY A 348 -12.75 -1.38 2.84
N MET A 349 -13.14 -0.73 3.93
CA MET A 349 -14.04 -1.30 4.94
C MET A 349 -15.08 -0.26 5.36
N ASP A 350 -16.31 -0.70 5.63
CA ASP A 350 -17.34 0.17 6.22
C ASP A 350 -17.36 0.12 7.75
N ALA A 351 -18.24 0.90 8.36
CA ALA A 351 -18.32 1.04 9.81
C ALA A 351 -18.74 -0.27 10.50
N GLU A 352 -19.44 -1.13 9.77
CA GLU A 352 -19.90 -2.46 10.20
C GLU A 352 -18.80 -3.53 10.07
N GLY A 353 -17.63 -3.19 9.51
CA GLY A 353 -16.52 -4.12 9.33
C GLY A 353 -16.60 -4.96 8.06
N THR A 354 -17.52 -4.65 7.14
CA THR A 354 -17.62 -5.33 5.84
C THR A 354 -16.55 -4.79 4.90
N PHE A 355 -15.76 -5.68 4.31
CA PHE A 355 -14.82 -5.30 3.26
C PHE A 355 -15.57 -5.06 1.95
N TRP A 356 -15.21 -3.97 1.28
CA TRP A 356 -15.69 -3.61 -0.05
C TRP A 356 -14.54 -3.59 -1.03
N VAL A 357 -14.77 -4.11 -2.24
CA VAL A 357 -13.76 -4.23 -3.28
C VAL A 357 -14.30 -3.82 -4.64
N GLY A 358 -13.41 -3.28 -5.49
CA GLY A 358 -13.66 -3.11 -6.91
C GLY A 358 -13.07 -4.29 -7.68
N TYR A 359 -13.92 -5.19 -8.16
CA TYR A 359 -13.53 -6.39 -8.93
C TYR A 359 -14.04 -6.30 -10.37
N ALA A 360 -15.25 -6.79 -10.63
CA ALA A 360 -16.01 -6.60 -11.88
C ALA A 360 -17.15 -5.58 -11.68
N GLY A 361 -16.88 -4.57 -10.85
CA GLY A 361 -17.86 -3.71 -10.20
C GLY A 361 -17.65 -3.68 -8.69
N PRO A 362 -18.42 -2.84 -7.97
CA PRO A 362 -18.47 -2.86 -6.51
C PRO A 362 -18.97 -4.22 -5.99
N ALA A 363 -18.29 -4.77 -4.99
CA ALA A 363 -18.67 -6.02 -4.34
C ALA A 363 -18.37 -5.97 -2.82
N LYS A 364 -19.17 -6.70 -2.05
CA LYS A 364 -18.92 -6.98 -0.63
C LYS A 364 -18.14 -8.28 -0.53
N LEU A 365 -17.16 -8.38 0.35
CA LEU A 365 -16.53 -9.68 0.64
C LEU A 365 -17.34 -10.39 1.73
N ARG A 366 -17.79 -11.62 1.44
CA ARG A 366 -18.56 -12.47 2.37
C ARG A 366 -17.82 -13.75 2.67
N ALA A 367 -17.98 -14.23 3.90
CA ALA A 367 -17.46 -15.55 4.27
C ALA A 367 -18.06 -16.61 3.34
N SER A 368 -17.19 -17.38 2.69
CA SER A 368 -17.59 -18.56 1.92
C SER A 368 -17.53 -19.78 2.83
N ASN A 369 -18.55 -20.62 2.73
CA ASN A 369 -18.57 -21.93 3.39
C ASN A 369 -17.79 -23.00 2.60
N GLY A 370 -17.17 -22.64 1.46
CA GLY A 370 -16.89 -23.61 0.41
C GLY A 370 -15.55 -23.51 -0.30
N GLU A 371 -14.52 -22.85 0.24
CA GLU A 371 -13.18 -23.21 -0.22
C GLU A 371 -12.78 -24.54 0.41
N PRO A 372 -12.29 -25.52 -0.38
CA PRO A 372 -11.62 -26.68 0.18
C PRO A 372 -10.54 -26.15 1.12
N SER A 373 -10.48 -26.68 2.34
CA SER A 373 -9.24 -26.53 3.10
C SER A 373 -8.09 -26.94 2.19
N LEU A 374 -6.90 -26.36 2.35
CA LEU A 374 -5.70 -26.94 1.73
C LEU A 374 -5.54 -28.42 2.09
N ASP A 375 -6.16 -28.85 3.19
CA ASP A 375 -6.24 -30.23 3.64
C ASP A 375 -7.14 -31.12 2.76
N ASP A 376 -8.16 -30.56 2.11
CA ASP A 376 -9.12 -31.29 1.26
C ASP A 376 -8.83 -31.09 -0.24
N CYS A 377 -7.65 -30.56 -0.57
CA CYS A 377 -7.31 -30.18 -1.93
C CYS A 377 -6.91 -31.38 -2.79
N THR A 378 -7.63 -31.61 -3.89
CA THR A 378 -7.33 -32.68 -4.86
C THR A 378 -6.23 -32.30 -5.86
N MET A 379 -5.93 -31.01 -6.02
CA MET A 379 -4.95 -30.48 -6.96
C MET A 379 -4.06 -29.42 -6.28
N PRO A 380 -3.15 -29.85 -5.38
CA PRO A 380 -2.29 -28.92 -4.68
C PRO A 380 -1.27 -28.30 -5.65
N PHE A 381 -1.07 -27.00 -5.50
CA PHE A 381 -0.19 -26.21 -6.36
C PHE A 381 0.61 -25.23 -5.49
N VAL A 382 1.87 -24.97 -5.84
CA VAL A 382 2.68 -23.92 -5.20
C VAL A 382 2.82 -22.77 -6.17
N TYR A 383 2.15 -21.66 -5.87
CA TYR A 383 2.22 -20.44 -6.65
C TYR A 383 3.45 -19.62 -6.28
N LEU A 384 4.20 -19.16 -7.28
CA LEU A 384 5.48 -18.46 -7.11
C LEU A 384 5.45 -17.00 -7.58
N GLY A 385 4.36 -16.56 -8.23
CA GLY A 385 4.17 -15.17 -8.61
C GLY A 385 3.91 -14.95 -10.10
N GLU A 386 3.89 -13.67 -10.46
CA GLU A 386 3.80 -13.19 -11.84
C GLU A 386 5.19 -13.23 -12.49
N VAL A 387 5.27 -13.70 -13.73
CA VAL A 387 6.49 -13.72 -14.53
C VAL A 387 6.66 -12.30 -15.10
N PRO A 388 7.77 -11.59 -14.78
CA PRO A 388 8.00 -10.27 -15.33
C PRO A 388 8.21 -10.35 -16.84
N PRO A 389 7.92 -9.27 -17.59
CA PRO A 389 8.19 -9.22 -19.03
C PRO A 389 9.71 -9.39 -19.31
N PRO A 390 10.09 -9.86 -20.51
CA PRO A 390 11.44 -10.35 -20.81
C PRO A 390 12.59 -9.33 -20.70
N GLU A 391 12.30 -8.03 -20.58
CA GLU A 391 13.26 -6.94 -20.79
C GLU A 391 14.00 -6.45 -19.51
N GLY A 392 13.84 -7.09 -18.35
CA GLY A 392 14.44 -6.57 -17.10
C GLY A 392 14.88 -7.62 -16.08
N ALA A 393 16.20 -7.62 -15.81
CA ALA A 393 16.92 -8.37 -14.77
C ALA A 393 16.86 -9.91 -14.87
N GLU A 394 17.84 -10.60 -14.27
CA GLU A 394 17.66 -12.00 -13.86
C GLU A 394 16.36 -12.09 -13.07
N SER A 395 15.30 -12.54 -13.72
CA SER A 395 13.97 -12.52 -13.16
C SER A 395 13.97 -13.35 -11.87
N THR A 396 13.23 -12.91 -10.85
CA THR A 396 12.93 -13.73 -9.66
C THR A 396 12.44 -15.13 -10.05
N PHE A 397 11.80 -15.23 -11.22
CA PHE A 397 11.42 -16.46 -11.89
C PHE A 397 12.62 -17.38 -12.21
N GLN A 398 13.67 -16.88 -12.86
CA GLN A 398 14.87 -17.67 -13.18
C GLN A 398 15.55 -18.21 -11.92
N LYS A 399 15.68 -17.35 -10.89
CA LYS A 399 16.22 -17.76 -9.57
C LYS A 399 15.35 -18.81 -8.89
N ALA A 400 14.03 -18.72 -9.03
CA ALA A 400 13.12 -19.73 -8.52
C ALA A 400 13.31 -21.07 -9.24
N ILE A 401 13.48 -21.08 -10.57
CA ILE A 401 13.79 -22.30 -11.32
C ILE A 401 15.12 -22.91 -10.86
N GLU A 402 16.16 -22.11 -10.71
CA GLU A 402 17.48 -22.56 -10.23
C GLU A 402 17.43 -23.10 -8.79
N ALA A 403 16.65 -22.47 -7.91
CA ALA A 403 16.44 -22.99 -6.57
C ALA A 403 15.67 -24.32 -6.60
N LEU A 404 14.64 -24.44 -7.45
CA LEU A 404 13.88 -25.70 -7.60
C LEU A 404 14.74 -26.82 -8.19
N ALA A 405 15.72 -26.52 -9.04
CA ALA A 405 16.65 -27.50 -9.61
C ALA A 405 17.44 -28.30 -8.56
N THR A 406 17.57 -27.78 -7.33
CA THR A 406 18.23 -28.46 -6.22
C THR A 406 17.26 -29.13 -5.25
N PHE A 407 15.95 -29.11 -5.53
CA PHE A 407 14.94 -29.74 -4.68
C PHE A 407 15.11 -31.27 -4.66
N PRO A 408 15.20 -31.94 -3.49
CA PRO A 408 15.51 -33.37 -3.40
C PRO A 408 14.57 -34.30 -4.18
N ALA A 409 13.30 -33.91 -4.36
CA ALA A 409 12.29 -34.66 -5.11
C ALA A 409 11.92 -33.96 -6.44
N LEU A 410 12.89 -33.36 -7.12
CA LEU A 410 12.70 -32.60 -8.37
C LEU A 410 11.90 -33.37 -9.43
N ALA A 411 12.18 -34.67 -9.61
CA ALA A 411 11.51 -35.51 -10.61
C ALA A 411 10.01 -35.74 -10.32
N GLU A 412 9.54 -35.39 -9.12
CA GLU A 412 8.15 -35.57 -8.71
C GLU A 412 7.32 -34.29 -8.75
N ILE A 413 7.95 -33.17 -9.10
CA ILE A 413 7.30 -31.87 -9.26
C ILE A 413 7.38 -31.43 -10.71
N SER A 414 6.52 -30.49 -11.11
CA SER A 414 6.58 -29.92 -12.46
C SER A 414 6.38 -28.41 -12.39
N GLY A 415 7.31 -27.67 -12.98
CA GLY A 415 7.15 -26.24 -13.17
C GLY A 415 6.05 -25.97 -14.18
N VAL A 416 5.23 -24.96 -13.92
CA VAL A 416 4.10 -24.61 -14.78
C VAL A 416 4.01 -23.11 -14.94
N GLU A 417 3.94 -22.69 -16.20
CA GLU A 417 3.69 -21.32 -16.61
C GLU A 417 2.27 -21.23 -17.18
N TYR A 418 1.49 -20.21 -16.81
CA TYR A 418 0.11 -20.08 -17.27
C TYR A 418 -0.34 -18.63 -17.35
N ALA A 419 -1.28 -18.33 -18.24
CA ALA A 419 -1.84 -17.00 -18.39
C ALA A 419 -3.16 -16.89 -17.62
N GLU A 420 -3.28 -15.87 -16.77
CA GLU A 420 -4.49 -15.60 -16.01
C GLU A 420 -4.65 -14.10 -15.76
N GLY A 421 -5.86 -13.55 -15.97
CA GLY A 421 -6.10 -12.12 -15.72
C GLY A 421 -5.23 -11.15 -16.53
N GLY A 422 -4.78 -11.56 -17.72
CA GLY A 422 -3.92 -10.75 -18.60
C GLY A 422 -2.43 -10.72 -18.20
N ALA A 423 -2.04 -11.52 -17.20
CA ALA A 423 -0.65 -11.66 -16.78
C ALA A 423 -0.17 -13.11 -16.91
N GLN A 424 1.14 -13.28 -17.04
CA GLN A 424 1.78 -14.59 -17.07
C GLN A 424 2.22 -14.96 -15.65
N HIS A 425 1.97 -16.19 -15.23
CA HIS A 425 2.19 -16.67 -13.88
C HIS A 425 3.05 -17.92 -13.87
N PHE A 426 3.76 -18.14 -12.76
CA PHE A 426 4.56 -19.35 -12.55
C PHE A 426 4.24 -20.02 -11.22
N GLY A 427 4.32 -21.35 -11.22
CA GLY A 427 4.29 -22.16 -10.02
C GLY A 427 4.69 -23.60 -10.27
N VAL A 428 4.38 -24.45 -9.29
CA VAL A 428 4.80 -25.85 -9.26
C VAL A 428 3.60 -26.73 -8.97
N MET A 429 3.31 -27.69 -9.86
CA MET A 429 2.39 -28.78 -9.56
C MET A 429 3.03 -29.75 -8.59
N VAL A 430 2.30 -30.07 -7.52
CA VAL A 430 2.72 -31.04 -6.50
C VAL A 430 1.63 -32.10 -6.33
N LYS A 431 1.99 -33.26 -5.79
CA LYS A 431 1.10 -34.42 -5.61
C LYS A 431 0.38 -34.41 -4.27
N SER A 432 0.89 -33.66 -3.29
CA SER A 432 0.36 -33.66 -1.93
C SER A 432 0.64 -32.37 -1.18
N LYS A 433 -0.11 -32.17 -0.09
CA LYS A 433 0.09 -31.09 0.88
C LYS A 433 1.54 -31.03 1.39
N ALA A 434 2.06 -32.18 1.83
CA ALA A 434 3.40 -32.29 2.41
C ALA A 434 4.49 -31.97 1.38
N GLN A 435 4.32 -32.39 0.13
CA GLN A 435 5.25 -32.04 -0.95
C GLN A 435 5.21 -30.53 -1.24
N GLY A 436 4.02 -29.92 -1.25
CA GLY A 436 3.88 -28.47 -1.36
C GLY A 436 4.58 -27.70 -0.23
N ASP A 437 4.42 -28.14 1.02
CA ASP A 437 5.12 -27.55 2.17
C ASP A 437 6.64 -27.67 2.04
N ALA A 438 7.13 -28.83 1.58
CA ALA A 438 8.55 -29.06 1.35
C ALA A 438 9.11 -28.14 0.25
N VAL A 439 8.38 -27.93 -0.84
CA VAL A 439 8.77 -26.99 -1.91
C VAL A 439 8.84 -25.56 -1.38
N VAL A 440 7.82 -25.11 -0.64
CA VAL A 440 7.81 -23.76 -0.03
C VAL A 440 8.98 -23.57 0.93
N ALA A 441 9.23 -24.55 1.80
CA ALA A 441 10.35 -24.51 2.74
C ALA A 441 11.71 -24.48 2.02
N HIS A 442 11.87 -25.30 0.97
CA HIS A 442 13.08 -25.31 0.14
C HIS A 442 13.34 -23.96 -0.50
N LEU A 443 12.33 -23.34 -1.12
CA LEU A 443 12.47 -22.02 -1.73
C LEU A 443 12.90 -20.97 -0.69
N ARG A 444 12.23 -20.94 0.47
CA ARG A 444 12.57 -20.00 1.57
C ARG A 444 13.98 -20.17 2.11
N ALA A 445 14.52 -21.39 2.08
CA ALA A 445 15.89 -21.65 2.50
C ALA A 445 16.94 -21.22 1.46
N ASN A 446 16.58 -21.18 0.18
CA ASN A 446 17.52 -20.99 -0.93
C ASN A 446 17.39 -19.65 -1.66
N LEU A 447 16.37 -18.85 -1.35
CA LEU A 447 16.13 -17.54 -1.96
C LEU A 447 15.95 -16.46 -0.91
N PRO A 448 16.36 -15.21 -1.18
CA PRO A 448 16.02 -14.07 -0.35
C PRO A 448 14.54 -13.72 -0.56
N ASP A 449 13.75 -13.81 0.52
CA ASP A 449 12.33 -13.42 0.58
C ASP A 449 11.44 -13.94 -0.58
N PRO A 450 11.46 -15.24 -0.92
CA PRO A 450 10.66 -15.75 -2.01
C PRO A 450 9.19 -15.71 -1.66
N TYR A 451 8.37 -15.25 -2.61
CA TYR A 451 6.94 -15.49 -2.53
C TYR A 451 6.64 -16.91 -3.01
N ALA A 452 6.22 -17.77 -2.08
CA ALA A 452 5.74 -19.11 -2.38
C ALA A 452 4.52 -19.40 -1.50
N ASP A 453 3.37 -19.63 -2.13
CA ASP A 453 2.11 -19.92 -1.44
C ASP A 453 1.48 -21.20 -1.98
N ARG A 454 1.06 -22.09 -1.08
CA ARG A 454 0.35 -23.30 -1.48
C ARG A 454 -1.13 -22.97 -1.66
N ILE A 455 -1.67 -23.34 -2.82
CA ILE A 455 -3.05 -23.10 -3.22
C ILE A 455 -3.70 -24.39 -3.71
N CYS A 456 -5.02 -24.40 -3.77
CA CYS A 456 -5.77 -25.46 -4.44
C CYS A 456 -6.21 -24.97 -5.81
N PHE A 457 -5.46 -25.33 -6.85
CA PHE A 457 -5.61 -24.72 -8.16
C PHE A 457 -5.07 -25.63 -9.27
N ALA A 458 -5.82 -25.68 -10.38
CA ALA A 458 -5.39 -26.33 -11.60
C ALA A 458 -5.31 -25.29 -12.71
N PRO A 459 -4.11 -24.85 -13.12
CA PRO A 459 -3.94 -23.86 -14.17
C PRO A 459 -4.53 -24.38 -15.49
N ARG A 460 -5.32 -23.54 -16.16
CA ARG A 460 -5.80 -23.80 -17.53
C ARG A 460 -4.78 -23.32 -18.54
N ASN A 461 -4.67 -24.01 -19.69
CA ASN A 461 -3.73 -23.65 -20.77
C ASN A 461 -2.27 -23.51 -20.30
N ALA A 462 -1.89 -24.36 -19.36
CA ALA A 462 -0.58 -24.33 -18.73
C ALA A 462 0.51 -24.87 -19.67
N ARG A 463 1.65 -24.17 -19.75
CA ARG A 463 2.89 -24.65 -20.35
C ARG A 463 3.73 -25.32 -19.28
N LEU A 464 4.09 -26.58 -19.49
CA LEU A 464 5.04 -27.27 -18.62
C LEU A 464 6.45 -26.68 -18.82
N ILE A 465 7.12 -26.40 -17.71
CA ILE A 465 8.50 -25.93 -17.66
C ILE A 465 9.35 -27.07 -17.14
N GLU A 466 10.35 -27.46 -17.94
CA GLU A 466 11.30 -28.48 -17.55
C GLU A 466 12.21 -27.93 -16.45
N LEU A 467 12.18 -28.56 -15.28
CA LEU A 467 13.09 -28.27 -14.17
C LEU A 467 14.27 -29.26 -14.27
N LYS A 468 15.44 -28.78 -14.71
CA LYS A 468 16.64 -29.61 -14.84
C LYS A 468 17.52 -29.45 -13.60
N LYS A 469 18.13 -30.54 -13.17
CA LYS A 469 19.18 -30.49 -12.16
C LYS A 469 20.38 -29.76 -12.76
N ASN A 470 20.84 -28.71 -12.10
CA ASN A 470 22.05 -27.98 -12.47
C ASN A 470 23.30 -28.82 -12.21
#